data_AF-A0AAF0QCB3-F1
#
_entry.id   AF-A0AAF0QCB3-F1
#
_cell.length_a   1.000
_cell.length_b   1.000
_cell.length_c   1.000
_cell.angle_alpha   90.00
_cell.angle_beta   90.00
_cell.angle_gamma   90.00
#
_symmetry.space_group_name_H-M   'P 1'
#
loop_
_entity.id
_entity.type
_entity.pdbx_description
1 polymer ?
#
loop_
_entity_poly.entity_id
_entity_poly.type
_entity_poly.pdbx_seq_one_letter_code
_entity_poly.pdbx_strand_id
1 'polypeptide(L)'
;MTVTMTLTPQYDYNATDHLLLNCGAVLKDSKLAVPVEDFDGRQWYTDAHYPNFLPNNFSGISTTATAFEQDPSVNKVPYMTGTRIMLSQFTYTFRVFPGAKFLPLFLPRRLLWL
;
A
#
# COMPACT_ATOMS: atom_id res chain seq x y z
N MET A 1 -17.77 -21.74 31.76
CA MET A 1 -17.64 -20.29 31.47
C MET A 1 -18.29 -20.06 30.11
N THR A 2 -19.33 -19.23 30.06
CA THR A 2 -20.06 -18.92 28.84
C THR A 2 -19.73 -17.47 28.48
N VAL A 3 -19.14 -17.25 27.32
CA VAL A 3 -18.78 -15.91 26.84
C VAL A 3 -19.91 -15.41 25.95
N THR A 4 -20.58 -14.34 26.36
CA THR A 4 -21.64 -13.70 25.59
C THR A 4 -21.01 -12.63 24.70
N MET A 5 -20.98 -12.84 23.39
CA MET A 5 -20.54 -11.83 22.43
C MET A 5 -21.76 -11.03 21.96
N THR A 6 -21.81 -9.75 22.32
CA THR A 6 -22.79 -8.80 21.79
C THR A 6 -22.36 -8.37 20.38
N LEU A 7 -23.10 -8.83 19.37
CA LEU A 7 -22.93 -8.38 17.99
C LEU A 7 -23.60 -7.01 17.84
N THR A 8 -22.81 -5.95 17.72
CA THR A 8 -23.31 -4.65 17.25
C THR A 8 -23.66 -4.78 15.77
N PRO A 9 -24.75 -4.16 15.28
CA PRO A 9 -25.07 -4.15 13.86
C PRO A 9 -23.89 -3.57 13.08
N GLN A 10 -23.29 -4.40 12.22
CA GLN A 10 -22.20 -4.00 11.35
C GLN A 10 -22.82 -3.19 10.21
N TYR A 11 -22.74 -1.86 10.34
CA TYR A 11 -22.98 -1.00 9.19
C TYR A 11 -21.79 -1.14 8.24
N ASP A 12 -22.08 -1.39 6.96
CA ASP A 12 -21.07 -1.34 5.91
C ASP A 12 -20.49 0.07 5.88
N TYR A 13 -19.24 0.20 6.34
CA TYR A 13 -18.52 1.46 6.33
C TYR A 13 -18.13 1.78 4.89
N ASN A 14 -18.81 2.76 4.30
CA ASN A 14 -18.45 3.31 3.00
C ASN A 14 -17.43 4.44 3.20
N ALA A 15 -16.16 4.22 2.87
CA ALA A 15 -15.15 5.25 3.04
C ALA A 15 -15.30 6.30 1.93
N THR A 16 -15.19 7.57 2.29
CA THR A 16 -15.20 8.66 1.30
C THR A 16 -13.93 8.67 0.45
N ASP A 17 -12.82 8.21 1.03
CA ASP A 17 -11.51 8.12 0.42
C ASP A 17 -11.04 6.66 0.47
N HIS A 18 -11.07 5.99 -0.67
CA HIS A 18 -10.56 4.63 -0.83
C HIS A 18 -9.26 4.67 -1.65
N LEU A 19 -8.12 4.57 -0.96
CA LEU A 19 -6.80 4.63 -1.57
C LEU A 19 -5.96 3.41 -1.15
N LEU A 20 -5.59 2.59 -2.13
CA LEU A 20 -4.72 1.43 -1.94
C LEU A 20 -3.44 1.62 -2.75
N LEU A 21 -2.31 1.74 -2.05
CA LEU A 21 -1.01 2.05 -2.63
C LEU A 21 -0.03 0.89 -2.49
N ASN A 22 0.54 0.50 -3.62
CA ASN A 22 1.65 -0.43 -3.72
C ASN A 22 2.96 0.36 -3.85
N CYS A 23 3.54 0.71 -2.70
CA CYS A 23 4.67 1.62 -2.61
C CYS A 23 5.92 1.01 -3.27
N GLY A 24 6.47 1.68 -4.28
CA GLY A 24 7.69 1.22 -4.96
C GLY A 24 7.47 0.12 -6.01
N ALA A 25 6.22 -0.19 -6.36
CA ALA A 25 5.94 -1.04 -7.52
C ALA A 25 6.30 -0.31 -8.82
N VAL A 26 6.95 -1.03 -9.75
CA VAL A 26 7.39 -0.47 -11.03
C VAL A 26 6.22 -0.47 -12.03
N LEU A 27 6.09 0.61 -12.80
CA LEU A 27 5.19 0.65 -13.95
C LEU A 27 5.71 -0.32 -15.02
N LYS A 28 4.96 -1.37 -15.32
CA LYS A 28 5.23 -2.22 -16.49
C LYS A 28 4.61 -1.54 -17.71
N ASP A 29 5.46 -1.24 -18.69
CA ASP A 29 5.17 -0.52 -19.92
C ASP A 29 4.71 0.93 -19.72
N SER A 30 5.10 1.81 -20.65
CA SER A 30 4.90 3.27 -20.60
C SER A 30 3.44 3.72 -20.81
N LYS A 31 2.46 2.88 -20.51
CA LYS A 31 1.03 3.17 -20.57
C LYS A 31 0.47 3.26 -19.14
N LEU A 32 -0.54 4.11 -18.95
CA LEU A 32 -1.24 4.40 -17.68
C LEU A 32 -1.10 3.30 -16.62
N ALA A 33 -0.71 3.67 -15.40
CA ALA A 33 -0.55 2.74 -14.28
C ALA A 33 -1.80 1.88 -14.07
N VAL A 34 -1.79 0.66 -14.60
CA VAL A 34 -2.86 -0.32 -14.37
C VAL A 34 -2.71 -0.80 -12.92
N PRO A 35 -3.78 -0.77 -12.11
CA PRO A 35 -3.70 -1.29 -10.75
C PRO A 35 -3.45 -2.80 -10.78
N VAL A 36 -2.73 -3.30 -9.79
CA VAL A 36 -2.54 -4.74 -9.58
C VAL A 36 -3.61 -5.22 -8.61
N GLU A 37 -4.32 -6.27 -9.00
CA GLU A 37 -5.33 -6.90 -8.15
C GLU A 37 -4.68 -7.85 -7.13
N ASP A 38 -5.16 -7.82 -5.88
CA ASP A 38 -4.81 -8.82 -4.89
C ASP A 38 -5.78 -10.02 -4.90
N PHE A 39 -5.56 -11.00 -4.02
CA PHE A 39 -6.39 -12.21 -3.94
C PHE A 39 -7.86 -11.90 -3.59
N ASP A 40 -8.11 -10.78 -2.92
CA ASP A 40 -9.44 -10.35 -2.49
C ASP A 40 -10.14 -9.47 -3.54
N GLY A 41 -9.55 -9.32 -4.74
CA GLY A 41 -10.09 -8.48 -5.81
C GLY A 41 -9.84 -6.98 -5.62
N ARG A 42 -9.00 -6.58 -4.64
CA ARG A 42 -8.72 -5.16 -4.39
C ARG A 42 -7.67 -4.64 -5.35
N GLN A 43 -7.90 -3.43 -5.86
CA GLN A 43 -7.03 -2.79 -6.84
C GLN A 43 -5.99 -1.89 -6.16
N TRP A 44 -4.72 -2.20 -6.34
CA TRP A 44 -3.60 -1.46 -5.78
C TRP A 44 -2.83 -0.70 -6.85
N TYR A 45 -2.75 0.62 -6.73
CA TYR A 45 -1.98 1.47 -7.64
C TYR A 45 -0.55 1.65 -7.15
N THR A 46 0.42 1.71 -8.06
CA THR A 46 1.78 2.12 -7.68
C THR A 46 1.78 3.56 -7.17
N ASP A 47 2.62 3.88 -6.20
CA ASP A 47 2.78 5.25 -5.72
C ASP A 47 3.34 6.20 -6.80
N ALA A 48 4.05 5.67 -7.81
CA ALA A 48 4.47 6.42 -8.99
C ALA A 48 3.29 6.89 -9.87
N HIS A 49 2.10 6.29 -9.71
CA HIS A 49 0.88 6.76 -10.38
C HIS A 49 0.43 8.13 -9.87
N TYR A 50 0.74 8.45 -8.61
CA TYR A 50 0.37 9.68 -7.94
C TYR A 50 1.63 10.49 -7.59
N PRO A 51 2.28 11.14 -8.56
CA PRO A 51 3.55 11.84 -8.32
C PRO A 51 3.43 12.96 -7.27
N ASN A 52 2.24 13.54 -7.10
CA ASN A 52 1.91 14.52 -6.09
C ASN A 52 1.80 13.95 -4.66
N PHE A 53 1.82 12.62 -4.50
CA PHE A 53 1.91 11.99 -3.18
C PHE A 53 3.35 11.78 -2.73
N LEU A 54 4.29 11.79 -3.68
CA LEU A 54 5.71 11.61 -3.43
C LEU A 54 6.40 12.96 -3.22
N PRO A 55 7.47 13.01 -2.43
CA PRO A 55 8.30 14.21 -2.35
C PRO A 55 8.99 14.47 -3.69
N ASN A 56 9.20 15.75 -4.06
CA ASN A 56 9.77 16.11 -5.37
C ASN A 56 11.11 15.44 -5.69
N ASN A 57 11.91 15.13 -4.66
CA ASN A 57 13.22 14.51 -4.77
C ASN A 57 13.20 13.00 -4.48
N PHE A 58 12.04 12.33 -4.52
CA PHE A 58 11.88 10.93 -4.08
C PHE A 58 12.91 9.96 -4.68
N SER A 59 13.29 10.14 -5.95
CA SER A 59 14.28 9.28 -6.63
C SER A 59 15.70 9.40 -6.05
N GLY A 60 16.03 10.51 -5.39
CA GLY A 60 17.33 10.74 -4.75
C GLY A 60 17.36 10.37 -3.26
N ILE A 61 16.21 10.20 -2.62
CA ILE A 61 16.09 9.93 -1.17
C ILE A 61 15.42 8.59 -0.86
N SER A 62 15.04 7.83 -1.88
CA SER A 62 14.46 6.50 -1.74
C SER A 62 14.90 5.59 -2.87
N THR A 63 14.84 4.30 -2.61
CA THR A 63 14.99 3.24 -3.62
C THR A 63 13.76 2.33 -3.58
N THR A 64 13.65 1.44 -4.55
CA THR A 64 12.58 0.44 -4.62
C THR A 64 13.18 -0.96 -4.62
N ALA A 65 12.54 -1.88 -3.91
CA ALA A 65 12.91 -3.28 -3.84
C ALA A 65 11.68 -4.18 -3.96
N THR A 66 11.90 -5.47 -4.16
CA THR A 66 10.87 -6.51 -4.07
C THR A 66 11.20 -7.42 -2.89
N ALA A 67 10.19 -7.81 -2.11
CA ALA A 67 10.41 -8.79 -1.05
C ALA A 67 10.71 -10.17 -1.65
N PHE A 68 11.62 -10.90 -1.01
CA PHE A 68 12.07 -12.21 -1.48
C PHE A 68 11.12 -13.33 -1.06
N GLU A 69 10.71 -13.29 0.20
CA GLU A 69 9.87 -14.31 0.82
C GLU A 69 8.64 -13.66 1.43
N GLN A 70 7.51 -14.31 1.21
CA GLN A 70 6.29 -14.12 1.97
C GLN A 70 5.66 -15.48 2.19
N ASP A 71 4.95 -15.64 3.30
CA ASP A 71 4.15 -16.83 3.56
C ASP A 71 3.16 -17.07 2.39
N PRO A 72 3.08 -18.28 1.82
CA PRO A 72 2.17 -18.58 0.71
C PRO A 72 0.70 -18.29 1.00
N SER A 73 0.29 -18.26 2.27
CA SER A 73 -1.07 -17.92 2.71
C SER A 73 -1.36 -16.41 2.74
N VAL A 74 -0.34 -15.56 2.52
CA VAL A 74 -0.47 -14.11 2.55
C VAL A 74 -0.47 -13.55 1.12
N ASN A 75 -1.31 -12.53 0.89
CA ASN A 75 -1.34 -11.82 -0.39
C ASN A 75 0.05 -11.32 -0.79
N LYS A 76 0.41 -11.51 -2.07
CA LYS A 76 1.68 -10.98 -2.61
C LYS A 76 1.61 -9.47 -2.86
N VAL A 77 0.43 -8.94 -3.12
CA VAL A 77 0.17 -7.50 -3.25
C VAL A 77 -0.41 -7.00 -1.92
N PRO A 78 0.09 -5.90 -1.34
CA PRO A 78 1.20 -5.04 -1.77
C PRO A 78 2.59 -5.49 -1.26
N TYR A 79 2.70 -6.62 -0.56
CA TYR A 79 3.88 -6.93 0.25
C TYR A 79 5.15 -7.32 -0.55
N MET A 80 5.02 -7.99 -1.69
CA MET A 80 6.15 -8.49 -2.50
C MET A 80 6.31 -7.76 -3.83
N THR A 81 5.24 -7.18 -4.35
CA THR A 81 5.22 -6.59 -5.70
C THR A 81 5.82 -5.18 -5.77
N GLY A 82 6.10 -4.58 -4.62
CA GLY A 82 6.85 -3.34 -4.50
C GLY A 82 7.15 -3.04 -3.03
N THR A 83 8.31 -2.46 -2.76
CA THR A 83 8.60 -1.83 -1.46
C THR A 83 9.46 -0.61 -1.70
N ARG A 84 9.00 0.55 -1.25
CA ARG A 84 9.82 1.75 -1.21
C ARG A 84 10.65 1.76 0.06
N ILE A 85 11.95 1.97 -0.09
CA ILE A 85 12.89 2.08 1.02
C ILE A 85 13.39 3.51 1.08
N MET A 86 13.16 4.16 2.21
CA MET A 86 13.53 5.54 2.45
C MET A 86 14.98 5.59 2.97
N LEU A 87 15.86 6.25 2.22
CA LEU A 87 17.29 6.41 2.57
C LEU A 87 17.53 7.65 3.45
N SER A 88 16.57 8.58 3.46
CA SER A 88 16.53 9.75 4.34
C SER A 88 15.07 10.14 4.59
N GLN A 89 14.82 11.29 5.22
CA GLN A 89 13.47 11.75 5.53
C GLN A 89 12.58 11.77 4.27
N PHE A 90 11.47 11.05 4.34
CA PHE A 90 10.53 10.87 3.24
C PHE A 90 9.11 11.15 3.73
N THR A 91 8.33 11.92 2.98
CA THR A 91 6.98 12.30 3.38
C THR A 91 6.00 12.01 2.25
N TYR A 92 5.02 11.15 2.53
CA TYR A 92 3.85 10.99 1.67
C TYR A 92 2.83 12.09 1.95
N THR A 93 2.25 12.67 0.90
CA THR A 93 1.22 13.71 1.01
C THR A 93 -0.08 13.23 0.37
N PHE A 94 -1.07 12.90 1.19
CA PHE A 94 -2.39 12.46 0.72
C PHE A 94 -3.38 13.63 0.70
N ARG A 95 -4.09 13.81 -0.41
CA ARG A 95 -5.23 14.72 -0.50
C ARG A 95 -6.50 13.92 -0.20
N VAL A 96 -7.06 14.10 0.99
CA VAL A 96 -8.25 13.38 1.48
C VAL A 96 -9.33 14.37 1.92
N PHE A 97 -10.58 13.94 1.94
CA PHE A 97 -11.66 14.75 2.51
C PHE A 97 -11.53 14.86 4.03
N PRO A 98 -12.04 15.95 4.65
CA PRO A 98 -12.08 16.09 6.10
C PRO A 98 -12.76 14.91 6.82
N GLY A 99 -12.36 14.65 8.07
CA GLY A 99 -12.94 13.61 8.92
C GLY A 99 -11.98 12.44 9.19
N ALA A 100 -12.37 11.55 10.11
CA ALA A 100 -11.56 10.40 10.52
C ALA A 100 -11.23 9.48 9.33
N LYS A 101 -10.00 8.96 9.29
CA LYS A 101 -9.51 8.06 8.27
C LYS A 101 -8.80 6.88 8.91
N PHE A 102 -8.92 5.71 8.28
CA PHE A 102 -8.14 4.53 8.63
C PHE A 102 -6.92 4.47 7.71
N LEU A 103 -5.72 4.42 8.28
CA LEU A 103 -4.46 4.34 7.54
C LEU A 103 -3.69 3.09 7.97
N PRO A 104 -3.93 1.93 7.32
CA PRO A 104 -3.14 0.73 7.54
C PRO A 104 -1.79 0.84 6.82
N LEU A 105 -0.71 0.50 7.51
CA LEU A 105 0.61 0.35 6.91
C LEU A 105 0.92 -1.13 6.68
N PHE A 106 1.33 -1.45 5.46
CA PHE A 106 1.69 -2.81 5.05
C PHE A 106 3.21 -2.91 4.91
N LEU A 107 3.83 -3.77 5.71
CA LEU A 107 5.28 -3.96 5.73
C LEU A 107 5.62 -5.40 5.31
N PRO A 108 6.60 -5.60 4.42
CA PRO A 108 7.07 -6.94 4.07
C PRO A 108 7.79 -7.59 5.26
N ARG A 109 7.77 -8.94 5.33
CA ARG A 109 8.47 -9.68 6.39
C ARG A 109 9.99 -9.65 6.23
N ARG A 110 10.49 -9.73 4.99
CA ARG A 110 11.93 -9.79 4.72
C ARG A 110 12.28 -9.14 3.39
N LEU A 111 13.17 -8.15 3.45
CA LEU A 111 13.83 -7.55 2.30
C LEU A 111 15.20 -8.21 2.11
N LEU A 112 15.57 -8.52 0.88
CA LEU A 112 16.94 -8.91 0.55
C LEU A 112 17.67 -7.67 0.03
N TRP A 113 18.72 -7.27 0.75
CA TRP A 113 19.73 -6.36 0.25
C TRP A 113 20.76 -7.22 -0.49
N LEU A 114 20.96 -6.97 -1.79
CA LEU A 114 22.16 -7.43 -2.50
C LEU A 114 23.35 -6.56 -2.09
#